data_AF-A0AA46X4N0-F1
#
_entry.id   AF-A0AA46X4N0-F1
#
_cell.length_a   1.000
_cell.length_b   1.000
_cell.length_c   1.000
_cell.angle_alpha   90.00
_cell.angle_beta   90.00
_cell.angle_gamma   90.00
#
_symmetry.space_group_name_H-M   'P 1'
#
loop_
_entity.id
_entity.type
_entity.pdbx_description
1 polymer ?
#
loop_
_entity_poly.entity_id
_entity_poly.type
_entity_poly.pdbx_seq_one_letter_code
_entity_poly.pdbx_strand_id
1 'polypeptide(L)'
;MGAPRKYPEELKERATRLAIEARRDPGSRTGAIKRIADQLGVHPEALRTWVRQAEIDGGDRPGTTTDEAKRITELERENRELRRANEILRTASAFFAAAELDRKLK
;
A
#
# COMPACT_ATOMS: atom_id res chain seq x y z
N MET A 1 16.02 0.83 0.91
CA MET A 1 15.76 0.83 2.37
C MET A 1 14.57 1.73 2.61
N GLY A 2 13.53 1.24 3.29
CA GLY A 2 12.38 2.08 3.66
C GLY A 2 12.83 3.14 4.65
N ALA A 3 12.35 4.38 4.47
CA ALA A 3 12.64 5.46 5.41
C ALA A 3 12.28 5.03 6.85
N PRO A 4 13.09 5.41 7.87
CA PRO A 4 12.78 5.09 9.25
C PRO A 4 11.39 5.62 9.60
N ARG A 5 10.51 4.74 10.08
CA ARG A 5 9.16 5.13 10.50
C ARG A 5 9.29 6.04 11.72
N LYS A 6 8.75 7.26 11.63
CA LYS A 6 8.76 8.25 12.71
C LYS A 6 8.04 7.77 13.99
N TYR A 7 7.11 6.83 13.83
CA TYR A 7 6.34 6.23 14.93
C TYR A 7 6.41 4.70 14.83
N PRO A 8 6.60 3.98 15.97
CA PRO A 8 6.47 2.53 16.03
C PRO A 8 5.08 2.06 15.59
N GLU A 9 4.98 0.88 14.98
CA GLU A 9 3.69 0.34 14.53
C GLU A 9 2.75 0.08 15.70
N GLU A 10 3.26 -0.43 16.81
CA GLU A 10 2.51 -0.66 18.06
C GLU A 10 1.86 0.63 18.57
N LEU A 11 2.58 1.75 18.52
CA LEU A 11 2.06 3.06 18.92
C LEU A 11 0.93 3.49 17.99
N LYS A 12 1.11 3.31 16.68
CA LYS A 12 0.11 3.63 15.65
C LYS A 12 -1.15 2.80 15.83
N GLU A 13 -1.03 1.49 15.99
CA GLU A 13 -2.17 0.59 16.19
C GLU A 13 -2.94 0.94 17.46
N ARG A 14 -2.22 1.12 18.58
CA ARG A 14 -2.83 1.49 19.86
C ARG A 14 -3.53 2.85 19.79
N ALA A 15 -2.88 3.86 19.23
CA ALA A 15 -3.46 5.20 19.08
C ALA A 15 -4.72 5.17 18.21
N THR A 16 -4.67 4.43 17.10
CA THR A 16 -5.79 4.28 16.16
C THR A 16 -6.98 3.60 16.82
N ARG A 17 -6.74 2.50 17.57
CA ARG A 17 -7.79 1.78 18.31
C ARG A 17 -8.47 2.68 19.34
N LEU A 18 -7.68 3.36 20.18
CA LEU A 18 -8.19 4.30 21.18
C LEU A 18 -9.01 5.42 20.55
N ALA A 19 -8.57 5.95 19.41
CA ALA A 19 -9.27 7.03 18.72
C ALA A 19 -10.59 6.58 18.07
N ILE A 20 -10.67 5.34 17.59
CA ILE A 20 -11.91 4.76 17.08
C ILE A 20 -12.90 4.53 18.23
N GLU A 21 -12.45 3.93 19.34
CA GLU A 21 -13.27 3.68 20.53
C GLU A 21 -13.84 4.98 21.10
N ALA A 22 -13.01 6.01 21.27
CA ALA A 22 -13.45 7.32 21.77
C ALA A 22 -14.39 8.07 20.81
N ARG A 23 -14.47 7.67 19.53
CA ARG A 23 -15.42 8.25 18.57
C ARG A 23 -16.77 7.54 18.53
N ARG A 24 -16.85 6.32 19.08
CA ARG A 24 -18.12 5.59 19.21
C ARG A 24 -19.03 6.25 20.24
N ASP A 25 -18.47 6.77 21.33
CA ASP A 25 -19.21 7.54 22.32
C ASP A 25 -19.53 8.97 21.81
N PRO A 26 -20.83 9.35 21.68
CA PRO A 26 -21.23 10.67 21.23
C PRO A 26 -20.68 11.83 22.09
N GLY A 27 -20.48 11.61 23.40
CA GLY A 27 -20.01 12.65 24.32
C GLY A 27 -18.53 12.98 24.17
N SER A 28 -17.73 12.03 23.71
CA SER A 28 -16.27 12.18 23.58
C SER A 28 -15.77 12.28 22.13
N ARG A 29 -16.67 12.12 21.14
CA ARG A 29 -16.40 12.15 19.70
C ARG A 29 -15.72 13.44 19.23
N THR A 30 -16.20 14.59 19.67
CA THR A 30 -15.63 15.89 19.28
C THR A 30 -14.26 16.07 19.92
N GLY A 31 -13.23 16.25 19.07
CA GLY A 31 -11.86 16.43 19.54
C GLY A 31 -11.17 15.17 20.07
N ALA A 32 -11.77 13.98 19.95
CA ALA A 32 -11.19 12.72 20.43
C ALA A 32 -9.78 12.47 19.86
N ILE A 33 -9.64 12.64 18.53
CA ILE A 33 -8.36 12.47 17.82
C ILE A 33 -7.30 13.42 18.35
N LYS A 34 -7.63 14.69 18.54
CA LYS A 34 -6.68 15.69 19.05
C LYS A 34 -6.22 15.33 20.46
N ARG A 35 -7.15 15.03 21.36
CA ARG A 35 -6.84 14.68 22.76
C ARG A 35 -5.93 13.44 22.84
N ILE A 36 -6.24 12.40 22.07
CA ILE A 36 -5.45 11.15 22.09
C ILE A 36 -4.08 11.36 21.45
N ALA A 37 -4.01 12.14 20.37
CA ALA A 37 -2.74 12.51 19.74
C ALA A 37 -1.83 13.27 20.72
N ASP A 38 -2.38 14.26 21.44
CA ASP A 38 -1.65 15.04 22.44
C ASP A 38 -1.18 14.15 23.60
N GLN A 39 -2.02 13.22 24.08
CA GLN A 39 -1.69 12.26 25.15
C GLN A 39 -0.56 11.28 24.77
N LEU A 40 -0.47 10.91 23.50
CA LEU A 40 0.49 9.92 23.00
C LEU A 40 1.71 10.56 22.32
N GLY A 41 1.81 11.89 22.27
CA GLY A 41 2.89 12.60 21.59
C GLY A 41 2.90 12.39 20.07
N VAL A 42 1.76 12.08 19.47
CA VAL A 42 1.60 11.87 18.03
C VAL A 42 1.06 13.14 17.39
N HIS A 43 1.48 13.46 16.17
CA HIS A 43 0.90 14.58 15.45
C HIS A 43 -0.60 14.31 15.16
N PRO A 44 -1.54 15.23 15.49
CA PRO A 44 -2.98 14.99 15.31
C PRO A 44 -3.38 14.57 13.90
N GLU A 45 -2.78 15.16 12.87
CA GLU A 45 -3.05 14.82 11.48
C GLU A 45 -2.54 13.42 11.07
N ALA A 46 -1.47 12.94 11.72
CA ALA A 46 -0.99 11.58 11.50
C ALA A 46 -2.00 10.57 12.05
N LEU A 47 -2.48 10.79 13.28
CA LEU A 47 -3.52 9.95 13.88
C LEU A 47 -4.83 9.99 13.08
N ARG A 48 -5.22 11.17 12.58
CA ARG A 48 -6.40 11.31 11.71
C ARG A 48 -6.29 10.46 10.44
N THR A 49 -5.11 10.43 9.83
CA THR A 49 -4.83 9.62 8.64
C THR A 49 -4.93 8.13 8.96
N TRP A 50 -4.38 7.67 10.07
CA TRP A 50 -4.43 6.25 10.47
C TRP A 50 -5.85 5.80 10.79
N VAL A 51 -6.62 6.62 11.51
CA VAL A 51 -8.03 6.36 11.78
C VAL A 51 -8.83 6.28 10.48
N ARG A 52 -8.60 7.20 9.54
CA ARG A 52 -9.26 7.14 8.23
C ARG A 52 -8.91 5.87 7.47
N GLN A 53 -7.66 5.43 7.47
CA GLN A 53 -7.26 4.19 6.81
C GLN A 53 -7.90 2.98 7.49
N ALA A 54 -7.96 2.94 8.81
CA ALA A 54 -8.62 1.86 9.55
C ALA A 54 -10.13 1.80 9.30
N GLU A 55 -10.81 2.96 9.15
CA GLU A 55 -12.22 3.00 8.72
C GLU A 55 -12.40 2.44 7.29
N ILE A 56 -11.45 2.71 6.38
CA ILE A 56 -11.48 2.17 5.02
C ILE A 56 -11.25 0.66 5.04
N ASP A 57 -10.23 0.20 5.76
CA ASP A 57 -9.90 -1.21 5.91
C ASP A 57 -11.03 -2.00 6.60
N GLY A 58 -11.77 -1.36 7.50
CA GLY A 58 -12.96 -1.93 8.15
C GLY A 58 -14.25 -1.85 7.33
N GLY A 59 -14.26 -1.16 6.19
CA GLY A 59 -15.45 -0.98 5.34
C GLY A 59 -16.44 0.10 5.82
N ASP A 60 -16.11 0.84 6.88
CA ASP A 60 -16.92 1.97 7.38
C ASP A 60 -16.87 3.18 6.45
N ARG A 61 -15.86 3.24 5.56
CA ARG A 61 -15.64 4.33 4.62
C ARG A 61 -15.18 3.81 3.25
N PRO A 62 -15.66 4.40 2.14
CA PRO A 62 -15.13 4.07 0.82
C PRO A 62 -13.66 4.51 0.68
N GLY A 63 -12.84 3.66 0.07
CA GLY A 63 -11.45 3.90 -0.25
C GLY A 63 -10.73 2.60 -0.61
N THR A 64 -9.46 2.71 -0.98
CA THR A 64 -8.59 1.54 -1.21
C THR A 64 -8.08 1.03 0.14
N THR A 65 -8.35 -0.24 0.42
CA THR A 65 -7.85 -0.88 1.63
C THR A 65 -6.34 -1.09 1.56
N THR A 66 -5.72 -1.22 2.72
CA THR A 66 -4.29 -1.51 2.83
C THR A 66 -3.93 -2.81 2.10
N ASP A 67 -4.80 -3.81 2.11
CA ASP A 67 -4.57 -5.10 1.45
C ASP A 67 -4.76 -5.02 -0.07
N GLU A 68 -5.74 -4.27 -0.56
CA GLU A 68 -5.87 -3.97 -1.99
C GLU A 68 -4.64 -3.22 -2.51
N ALA A 69 -4.15 -2.22 -1.78
CA ALA A 69 -2.96 -1.47 -2.16
C ALA A 69 -1.69 -2.37 -2.24
N LYS A 70 -1.54 -3.30 -1.28
CA LYS A 70 -0.46 -4.32 -1.34
C LYS A 70 -0.61 -5.19 -2.58
N ARG A 71 -1.82 -5.69 -2.84
CA ARG A 71 -2.08 -6.59 -3.97
C ARG A 71 -1.82 -5.90 -5.31
N ILE A 72 -2.23 -4.65 -5.46
CA ILE A 72 -1.94 -3.84 -6.66
C ILE A 72 -0.43 -3.72 -6.85
N THR A 73 0.32 -3.41 -5.79
CA THR A 73 1.79 -3.26 -5.86
C THR A 73 2.48 -4.57 -6.29
N GLU A 74 2.03 -5.70 -5.76
CA GLU A 74 2.53 -7.03 -6.14
C GLU A 74 2.23 -7.35 -7.61
N LEU A 75 0.98 -7.12 -8.04
CA LEU A 75 0.55 -7.37 -9.41
C LEU A 75 1.31 -6.48 -10.41
N GLU A 76 1.53 -5.21 -10.08
CA GLU A 76 2.33 -4.32 -10.91
C GLU A 76 3.78 -4.80 -11.03
N ARG A 77 4.35 -5.34 -9.95
CA ARG A 77 5.69 -5.93 -9.99
C ARG A 77 5.74 -7.15 -10.88
N GLU A 78 4.82 -8.08 -10.70
CA GLU A 78 4.71 -9.28 -11.52
C GLU A 78 4.51 -8.92 -13.00
N ASN A 79 3.65 -7.95 -13.29
CA ASN A 79 3.40 -7.49 -14.65
C ASN A 79 4.67 -6.92 -15.30
N ARG A 80 5.48 -6.15 -14.56
CA ARG A 80 6.78 -5.65 -15.05
C ARG A 80 7.74 -6.80 -15.36
N GLU A 81 7.82 -7.79 -14.48
CA GLU A 81 8.68 -8.97 -14.68
C GLU A 81 8.24 -9.79 -15.89
N LEU A 82 6.93 -10.04 -16.04
CA LEU A 82 6.35 -10.74 -17.19
C LEU A 82 6.57 -9.99 -18.50
N ARG A 83 6.44 -8.66 -18.51
CA ARG A 83 6.72 -7.85 -19.71
C ARG A 83 8.17 -7.98 -20.13
N ARG A 84 9.11 -7.92 -19.17
CA ARG A 84 10.54 -8.11 -19.43
C ARG A 84 10.85 -9.50 -19.97
N ALA A 85 10.26 -10.55 -19.39
CA ALA A 85 10.44 -11.92 -19.87
C ALA A 85 9.92 -12.09 -21.31
N ASN A 86 8.74 -11.54 -21.60
CA ASN A 86 8.17 -11.56 -22.95
C ASN A 86 9.04 -10.83 -23.98
N GLU A 87 9.66 -9.71 -23.60
CA GLU A 87 10.57 -8.97 -24.48
C GLU A 87 11.82 -9.79 -24.83
N ILE A 88 12.40 -10.47 -23.84
CA ILE A 88 13.55 -11.37 -24.05
C ILE A 88 13.16 -12.50 -25.01
N LEU A 89 12.02 -13.15 -24.77
CA LEU A 89 11.54 -14.25 -25.62
C LEU A 89 11.26 -13.78 -27.05
N ARG A 90 10.62 -12.62 -27.24
CA ARG A 90 10.39 -12.04 -28.57
C ARG A 90 11.70 -11.76 -29.31
N THR A 91 12.68 -11.21 -28.60
CA THR A 91 14.00 -10.90 -29.18
C THR A 91 14.73 -12.19 -29.57
N ALA A 92 14.71 -13.21 -28.72
CA ALA A 92 15.29 -14.51 -29.02
C ALA A 92 14.62 -15.18 -30.23
N SER A 93 13.29 -15.20 -30.28
CA SER A 93 12.54 -15.75 -31.42
C SER A 93 12.85 -15.03 -32.73
N ALA A 94 12.97 -13.69 -32.71
CA ALA A 94 13.37 -12.92 -33.89
C ALA A 94 14.78 -13.27 -34.35
N PHE A 95 15.72 -13.41 -33.42
CA PHE A 95 17.09 -13.82 -33.71
C PHE A 95 17.16 -15.21 -34.35
N PHE A 96 16.45 -16.19 -33.78
CA PHE A 96 16.42 -17.55 -34.34
C PHE A 96 15.75 -17.61 -35.72
N ALA A 97 14.66 -16.87 -35.93
CA ALA A 97 13.99 -16.79 -37.23
C ALA A 97 14.92 -16.22 -38.31
N ALA A 98 15.68 -15.16 -37.99
CA ALA A 98 16.67 -14.58 -38.91
C ALA A 98 17.80 -15.59 -39.24
N ALA A 99 18.30 -16.31 -38.24
CA ALA A 99 19.34 -17.33 -38.43
C ALA A 99 18.86 -18.56 -39.23
N GLU A 100 17.56 -18.89 -39.19
CA GLU A 100 16.98 -19.94 -40.01
C GLU A 100 16.83 -19.49 -41.46
N LEU A 101 16.42 -18.23 -41.69
CA LEU A 101 16.35 -17.65 -43.03
C LEU A 101 17.72 -17.59 -43.70
N ASP A 102 18.77 -17.15 -43.00
CA ASP A 102 20.14 -17.12 -43.55
C ASP A 102 20.63 -18.52 -43.96
N ARG A 103 20.26 -19.56 -43.22
CA ARG A 103 20.60 -20.96 -43.55
C ARG A 103 19.88 -21.49 -44.78
N LYS A 104 18.66 -21.02 -45.07
CA LYS A 104 17.86 -21.45 -46.24
C LYS A 104 18.23 -20.73 -47.53
N LEU A 105 18.88 -19.56 -47.42
CA LEU A 105 19.28 -18.73 -48.58
C LEU A 105 20.72 -18.99 -49.06
N LYS A 106 21.50 -19.80 -48.33
CA LYS A 106 22.80 -20.34 -48.73
C LYS A 106 22.64 -21.74 -49.31
#